data_AF-A0AAN8V4D7-F1
#
_entry.id   AF-A0AAN8V4D7-F1
#
_cell.length_a   1.000
_cell.length_b   1.000
_cell.length_c   1.000
_cell.angle_alpha   90.00
_cell.angle_beta   90.00
_cell.angle_gamma   90.00
#
_symmetry.space_group_name_H-M   'P 1'
#
loop_
_entity.id
_entity.type
_entity.pdbx_description
1 polymer ?
#
loop_
_entity_poly.entity_id
_entity_poly.type
_entity_poly.pdbx_seq_one_letter_code
_entity_poly.pdbx_strand_id
1 'polypeptide(L)'
;LSKMAIAGIGGACRIQLGLRRPLLYCLHKVRYSASVVNAESIAEPTDVVHRRVHGNGNNNVLPSEWKMLNSKDLGISSSEIAKPTRLVLKELKKKGIPCSYFTTFSGPHLLFVLFHVPPYPFLCRKFLGYEVFLVGGCVRDLILNRTPKDFDIITSAELKEILRTFPRCEVVGKRFPICHVHVGDTIVEVSSFSTSARKLGGRATIPFRKPQGCDEGDYARWRNCLQRDFTINGLMFDPFAKVVYDYLGGIEDIEKAKVRTVIPANVSFVDDCARILRAVRIAARLGFRFTRETAHFVKEFSGSVLRLDRVWKMMDLFLVFLSHSL
;
A
#
# COMPACT_ATOMS: atom_id res chain seq x y z
N LEU A 1 -49.39 50.08 27.80
CA LEU A 1 -48.95 51.37 28.37
C LEU A 1 -47.69 51.12 29.20
N SER A 2 -46.59 51.81 28.83
CA SER A 2 -45.31 52.05 29.52
C SER A 2 -44.48 50.85 30.03
N LYS A 3 -43.26 50.56 29.54
CA LYS A 3 -41.97 51.30 29.55
C LYS A 3 -41.37 51.57 30.93
N MET A 4 -40.24 50.91 31.23
CA MET A 4 -39.01 51.38 31.91
C MET A 4 -38.06 50.16 31.96
N ALA A 5 -36.90 50.02 31.30
CA ALA A 5 -35.73 50.86 31.01
C ALA A 5 -34.88 51.20 32.25
N ILE A 6 -33.80 50.42 32.47
CA ILE A 6 -32.52 50.90 33.06
C ILE A 6 -31.36 50.20 32.31
N ALA A 7 -30.39 51.04 31.89
CA ALA A 7 -29.11 50.76 31.24
C ALA A 7 -28.16 49.93 32.15
N GLY A 8 -27.07 49.28 31.74
CA GLY A 8 -26.04 49.53 30.72
C GLY A 8 -24.66 49.26 31.36
N ILE A 9 -23.63 49.08 30.53
CA ILE A 9 -22.22 48.69 30.81
C ILE A 9 -22.03 47.16 30.79
N GLY A 10 -21.25 46.54 29.91
CA GLY A 10 -20.28 47.01 28.93
C GLY A 10 -19.22 45.91 28.78
N GLY A 11 -18.98 45.41 27.55
CA GLY A 11 -17.95 44.37 27.32
C GLY A 11 -18.10 43.60 26.01
N ALA A 12 -18.22 44.30 24.88
CA ALA A 12 -18.15 43.66 23.56
C ALA A 12 -16.67 43.55 23.13
N CYS A 13 -16.08 42.35 23.23
CA CYS A 13 -14.80 42.06 22.61
C CYS A 13 -15.03 41.70 21.13
N ARG A 14 -14.99 42.69 20.24
CA ARG A 14 -14.88 42.49 18.80
C ARG A 14 -13.48 41.95 18.49
N ILE A 15 -13.36 40.66 18.19
CA ILE A 15 -12.17 40.16 17.49
C ILE A 15 -12.38 40.36 16.00
N GLN A 16 -11.86 41.46 15.51
CA GLN A 16 -11.76 41.83 14.11
C GLN A 16 -10.55 41.11 13.50
N LEU A 17 -10.70 39.85 13.09
CA LEU A 17 -9.67 39.15 12.33
C LEU A 17 -9.80 39.51 10.84
N GLY A 18 -9.01 40.50 10.43
CA GLY A 18 -8.84 40.86 9.03
C GLY A 18 -8.30 39.70 8.21
N LEU A 19 -8.89 39.47 7.03
CA LEU A 19 -8.34 38.61 5.99
C LEU A 19 -6.93 39.10 5.64
N ARG A 20 -5.90 38.37 6.10
CA ARG A 20 -4.58 38.39 5.48
C ARG A 20 -4.37 37.07 4.74
N ARG A 21 -4.26 37.16 3.42
CA ARG A 21 -3.80 36.08 2.54
C ARG A 21 -2.35 35.69 2.90
N PRO A 22 -2.02 34.40 2.98
CA PRO A 22 -0.78 33.95 2.33
C PRO A 22 -0.92 32.53 1.76
N LEU A 23 -1.46 32.39 0.55
CA LEU A 23 -1.46 31.12 -0.19
C LEU A 23 -0.24 30.95 -1.12
N LEU A 24 0.68 31.94 -1.17
CA LEU A 24 1.83 31.93 -2.08
C LEU A 24 3.21 31.94 -1.39
N TYR A 25 3.29 32.02 -0.05
CA TYR A 25 4.58 32.18 0.63
C TYR A 25 5.16 30.90 1.25
N CYS A 26 4.38 29.82 1.39
CA CYS A 26 4.90 28.56 1.95
C CYS A 26 5.56 27.62 0.92
N LEU A 27 5.50 27.92 -0.38
CA LEU A 27 6.21 27.14 -1.41
C LEU A 27 7.68 27.56 -1.59
N HIS A 28 8.12 28.64 -0.93
CA HIS A 28 9.48 29.16 -1.06
C HIS A 28 10.47 28.68 0.02
N LYS A 29 10.04 27.83 0.96
CA LYS A 29 10.87 27.39 2.10
C LYS A 29 11.13 25.88 2.17
N VAL A 30 11.01 25.18 1.05
CA VAL A 30 11.77 23.94 0.85
C VAL A 30 13.21 24.39 0.61
N ARG A 31 14.06 24.28 1.63
CA ARG A 31 15.46 24.72 1.60
C ARG A 31 16.16 24.22 0.33
N TYR A 32 16.41 25.16 -0.57
CA TYR A 32 17.57 25.15 -1.44
C TYR A 32 18.81 25.19 -0.55
N SER A 33 19.47 24.05 -0.38
CA SER A 33 20.89 24.05 -0.04
C SER A 33 21.66 24.15 -1.36
N ALA A 34 21.79 25.38 -1.85
CA ALA A 34 22.77 25.75 -2.86
C ALA A 34 23.96 26.39 -2.13
N SER A 35 25.00 25.59 -1.90
CA SER A 35 26.36 26.07 -1.66
C SER A 35 27.19 25.60 -2.84
N VAL A 36 27.56 26.54 -3.70
CA VAL A 36 28.56 26.47 -4.78
C VAL A 36 29.93 26.14 -4.10
N VAL A 37 30.95 25.43 -4.64
CA VAL A 37 31.65 25.40 -5.93
C VAL A 37 32.58 24.16 -5.94
N ASN A 38 32.84 23.58 -7.13
CA ASN A 38 33.83 22.52 -7.48
C ASN A 38 33.56 21.11 -6.90
N ALA A 39 33.64 19.98 -7.62
CA ALA A 39 34.31 19.64 -8.88
C ALA A 39 33.63 18.41 -9.54
N GLU A 40 33.89 18.27 -10.85
CA GLU A 40 33.78 17.06 -11.68
C GLU A 40 32.40 16.53 -12.10
N SER A 41 32.08 16.90 -13.34
CA SER A 41 31.14 16.25 -14.24
C SER A 41 31.45 14.76 -14.43
N ILE A 42 30.55 13.89 -13.98
CA ILE A 42 30.30 12.63 -14.66
C ILE A 42 28.89 12.75 -15.23
N ALA A 43 28.84 13.09 -16.52
CA ALA A 43 27.61 13.22 -17.28
C ALA A 43 26.99 11.83 -17.50
N GLU A 44 25.82 11.58 -16.92
CA GLU A 44 24.91 10.59 -17.49
C GLU A 44 24.16 11.25 -18.66
N PRO A 45 24.14 10.64 -19.86
CA PRO A 45 23.65 11.30 -21.06
C PRO A 45 22.16 11.61 -20.97
N THR A 46 21.83 12.86 -21.26
CA THR A 46 20.46 13.37 -21.38
C THR A 46 19.88 13.04 -22.75
N ASP A 47 19.03 12.01 -22.84
CA ASP A 47 18.12 11.87 -23.98
C ASP A 47 16.78 12.52 -23.67
N VAL A 48 16.66 13.79 -24.07
CA VAL A 48 15.39 14.46 -24.26
C VAL A 48 14.90 14.07 -25.65
N VAL A 49 13.98 13.11 -25.73
CA VAL A 49 13.30 12.79 -26.99
C VAL A 49 11.82 13.11 -26.87
N HIS A 50 11.44 14.26 -27.43
CA HIS A 50 10.10 14.45 -27.99
C HIS A 50 9.89 13.39 -29.07
N ARG A 51 9.22 12.27 -28.75
CA ARG A 51 8.84 11.27 -29.76
C ARG A 51 7.36 11.40 -30.06
N ARG A 52 7.06 12.00 -31.21
CA ARG A 52 5.79 11.82 -31.93
C ARG A 52 5.51 10.32 -32.05
N VAL A 53 4.25 9.97 -31.87
CA VAL A 53 3.69 8.65 -32.13
C VAL A 53 4.08 8.26 -33.56
N HIS A 54 4.98 7.28 -33.70
CA HIS A 54 5.15 6.30 -34.79
C HIS A 54 6.56 5.70 -34.65
N GLY A 55 6.66 4.41 -34.33
CA GLY A 55 7.96 3.74 -34.27
C GLY A 55 7.98 2.52 -33.35
N ASN A 56 7.96 1.36 -33.99
CA ASN A 56 8.32 0.04 -33.47
C ASN A 56 9.66 0.11 -32.70
N GLY A 57 9.66 -0.24 -31.42
CA GLY A 57 10.85 -0.16 -30.57
C GLY A 57 10.61 -0.76 -29.19
N ASN A 58 11.16 -1.96 -28.97
CA ASN A 58 11.21 -2.67 -27.70
C ASN A 58 11.98 -1.85 -26.64
N ASN A 59 11.30 -0.94 -25.94
CA ASN A 59 11.74 -0.47 -24.63
C ASN A 59 11.04 -1.30 -23.56
N ASN A 60 11.36 -2.59 -23.52
CA ASN A 60 11.03 -3.43 -22.38
C ASN A 60 11.94 -2.98 -21.24
N VAL A 61 11.43 -2.12 -20.36
CA VAL A 61 11.93 -2.04 -18.98
C VAL A 61 11.73 -3.44 -18.42
N LEU A 62 12.78 -4.27 -18.50
CA LEU A 62 12.79 -5.56 -17.85
C LEU A 62 12.45 -5.30 -16.38
N PRO A 63 11.39 -5.92 -15.82
CA PRO A 63 11.13 -5.81 -14.40
C PRO A 63 12.39 -6.29 -13.68
N SER A 64 12.83 -5.55 -12.67
CA SER A 64 13.86 -6.00 -11.74
C SER A 64 13.58 -7.45 -11.38
N GLU A 65 14.60 -8.30 -11.39
CA GLU A 65 14.45 -9.71 -11.04
C GLU A 65 13.65 -9.85 -9.74
N TRP A 66 12.71 -10.79 -9.72
CA TRP A 66 11.89 -11.04 -8.54
C TRP A 66 12.78 -11.50 -7.39
N LYS A 67 12.67 -10.82 -6.25
CA LYS A 67 13.48 -11.12 -5.07
C LYS A 67 12.63 -11.72 -3.97
N MET A 68 13.15 -12.77 -3.36
CA MET A 68 12.66 -13.34 -2.11
C MET A 68 13.74 -13.14 -1.06
N LEU A 69 13.46 -12.31 -0.06
CA LEU A 69 14.43 -11.89 0.94
C LEU A 69 14.04 -12.42 2.30
N ASN A 70 15.01 -12.85 3.11
CA ASN A 70 14.74 -13.27 4.47
C ASN A 70 14.34 -12.05 5.32
N SER A 71 13.29 -12.18 6.12
CA SER A 71 12.81 -11.08 6.95
C SER A 71 13.85 -10.63 7.99
N LYS A 72 14.70 -11.55 8.46
CA LYS A 72 15.77 -11.24 9.43
C LYS A 72 16.83 -10.32 8.84
N ASP A 73 17.21 -10.56 7.59
CA ASP A 73 18.23 -9.77 6.89
C ASP A 73 17.73 -8.34 6.65
N LEU A 74 16.41 -8.18 6.54
CA LEU A 74 15.72 -6.88 6.45
C LEU A 74 15.37 -6.25 7.80
N GLY A 75 15.82 -6.83 8.92
CA GLY A 75 15.57 -6.32 10.27
C GLY A 75 14.14 -6.50 10.79
N ILE A 76 13.26 -7.19 10.06
CA ILE A 76 11.86 -7.34 10.45
C ILE A 76 11.70 -8.37 11.56
N SER A 77 11.14 -7.96 12.70
CA SER A 77 10.77 -8.86 13.77
C SER A 77 9.26 -9.07 13.85
N SER A 78 8.82 -10.33 14.00
CA SER A 78 7.39 -10.64 14.21
C SER A 78 6.80 -10.01 15.48
N SER A 79 7.63 -9.53 16.41
CA SER A 79 7.19 -8.79 17.60
C SER A 79 6.67 -7.39 17.28
N GLU A 80 7.12 -6.78 16.17
CA GLU A 80 6.71 -5.45 15.73
C GLU A 80 5.31 -5.45 15.12
N ILE A 81 4.80 -6.63 14.75
CA ILE A 81 3.43 -6.80 14.29
C ILE A 81 2.47 -6.66 15.48
N ALA A 82 1.53 -5.73 15.37
CA ALA A 82 0.53 -5.48 16.38
C ALA A 82 -0.21 -6.77 16.80
N LYS A 83 -0.49 -6.91 18.10
CA LYS A 83 -1.16 -8.10 18.66
C LYS A 83 -2.50 -8.41 17.96
N PRO A 84 -3.40 -7.43 17.69
CA PRO A 84 -4.62 -7.68 16.93
C PRO A 84 -4.37 -8.31 15.56
N THR A 85 -3.42 -7.76 14.79
CA THR A 85 -3.02 -8.26 13.47
C THR A 85 -2.49 -9.69 13.54
N ARG A 86 -1.66 -10.02 14.54
CA ARG A 86 -1.16 -11.39 14.75
C ARG A 86 -2.27 -12.39 15.02
N LEU A 87 -3.35 -12.00 15.70
CA LEU A 87 -4.50 -12.87 15.93
C LEU A 87 -5.24 -13.17 14.62
N VAL A 88 -5.49 -12.15 13.80
CA VAL A 88 -6.14 -12.31 12.48
C VAL A 88 -5.30 -13.21 11.57
N LEU A 89 -3.99 -12.97 11.49
CA LEU A 89 -3.06 -13.79 10.71
C LEU A 89 -3.10 -15.26 11.13
N LYS A 90 -3.04 -15.54 12.44
CA LYS A 90 -3.09 -16.91 12.97
C LYS A 90 -4.42 -17.61 12.68
N GLU A 91 -5.54 -16.90 12.82
CA GLU A 91 -6.86 -17.49 12.61
C GLU A 91 -7.08 -17.83 11.13
N LEU A 92 -6.69 -16.94 10.21
CA LEU A 92 -6.70 -17.23 8.77
C LEU A 92 -5.80 -18.42 8.42
N LYS A 93 -4.60 -18.49 9.01
CA LYS A 93 -3.70 -19.61 8.76
C LYS A 93 -4.24 -20.94 9.30
N LYS A 94 -4.98 -20.93 10.42
CA LYS A 94 -5.56 -22.13 11.05
C LYS A 94 -6.78 -22.68 10.30
N LYS A 95 -7.66 -21.80 9.80
CA LYS A 95 -8.99 -22.16 9.28
C LYS A 95 -9.03 -22.70 7.85
N GLY A 96 -7.92 -22.67 7.12
CA GLY A 96 -7.79 -23.43 5.87
C GLY A 96 -7.49 -24.91 6.08
N ILE A 97 -7.92 -25.49 7.20
CA ILE A 97 -7.97 -26.93 7.49
C ILE A 97 -9.44 -27.24 7.82
N PRO A 98 -10.18 -28.05 7.02
CA PRO A 98 -11.56 -28.37 7.31
C PRO A 98 -11.61 -29.18 8.62
N CYS A 99 -12.32 -28.63 9.61
CA CYS A 99 -12.53 -29.23 10.92
C CYS A 99 -13.39 -30.52 10.87
N SER A 100 -13.86 -30.94 9.68
CA SER A 100 -14.77 -32.07 9.49
C SER A 100 -14.12 -33.45 9.37
N TYR A 101 -12.79 -33.57 9.51
CA TYR A 101 -12.08 -34.86 9.40
C TYR A 101 -11.47 -35.39 10.70
N PHE A 102 -11.63 -34.68 11.83
CA PHE A 102 -11.32 -35.22 13.15
C PHE A 102 -12.59 -35.78 13.79
N THR A 103 -13.01 -36.96 13.32
CA THR A 103 -13.78 -37.86 14.18
C THR A 103 -12.78 -38.67 14.99
N THR A 104 -12.72 -38.42 16.29
CA THR A 104 -12.03 -39.30 17.24
C THR A 104 -12.75 -40.64 17.23
N PHE A 105 -12.21 -41.62 16.51
CA PHE A 105 -12.60 -43.02 16.67
C PHE A 105 -11.87 -43.56 17.90
N SER A 106 -12.57 -43.58 19.04
CA SER A 106 -12.16 -44.39 20.19
C SER A 106 -12.56 -45.84 19.91
N GLY A 107 -11.67 -46.59 19.27
CA GLY A 107 -11.86 -48.03 18.99
C GLY A 107 -10.50 -48.74 18.99
N PRO A 108 -10.38 -49.93 19.62
CA PRO A 108 -9.09 -50.52 19.92
C PRO A 108 -8.62 -51.45 18.81
N HIS A 109 -8.50 -51.00 17.56
CA HIS A 109 -7.81 -51.79 16.55
C HIS A 109 -7.02 -50.91 15.57
N LEU A 110 -5.71 -51.14 15.59
CA LEU A 110 -4.75 -50.69 14.59
C LEU A 110 -5.32 -50.92 13.18
N LEU A 111 -5.59 -49.86 12.45
CA LEU A 111 -5.69 -49.93 11.01
C LEU A 111 -4.99 -48.71 10.41
N PHE A 112 -3.83 -48.96 9.83
CA PHE A 112 -3.09 -48.03 8.98
C PHE A 112 -4.05 -47.50 7.90
N VAL A 113 -4.46 -46.24 8.00
CA VAL A 113 -5.17 -45.57 6.92
C VAL A 113 -4.13 -45.02 5.95
N LEU A 114 -3.78 -45.83 4.95
CA LEU A 114 -3.18 -45.34 3.71
C LEU A 114 -4.22 -44.46 3.03
N PHE A 115 -4.12 -43.14 3.22
CA PHE A 115 -4.90 -42.17 2.46
C PHE A 115 -4.48 -42.26 0.99
N HIS A 116 -5.33 -42.86 0.16
CA HIS A 116 -5.33 -42.62 -1.27
C HIS A 116 -5.71 -41.15 -1.48
N VAL A 117 -4.70 -40.30 -1.64
CA VAL A 117 -4.88 -38.91 -2.07
C VAL A 117 -5.35 -38.96 -3.53
N PRO A 118 -6.59 -38.55 -3.86
CA PRO A 118 -7.00 -38.49 -5.25
C PRO A 118 -6.16 -37.42 -5.98
N PRO A 119 -5.83 -37.62 -7.27
CA PRO A 119 -4.86 -36.80 -8.01
C PRO A 119 -5.44 -35.44 -8.46
N TYR A 120 -6.25 -34.78 -7.62
CA TYR A 120 -6.84 -33.48 -7.92
C TYR A 120 -6.11 -32.36 -7.16
N PRO A 121 -5.29 -31.53 -7.82
CA PRO A 121 -4.51 -30.48 -7.15
C PRO A 121 -5.36 -29.42 -6.42
N PHE A 122 -6.65 -29.29 -6.76
CA PHE A 122 -7.58 -28.36 -6.11
C PHE A 122 -7.97 -28.76 -4.68
N LEU A 123 -7.92 -30.05 -4.33
CA LEU A 123 -8.39 -30.53 -3.02
C LEU A 123 -7.30 -30.46 -1.94
N CYS A 124 -6.02 -30.54 -2.31
CA CYS A 124 -4.89 -30.47 -1.37
C CYS A 124 -4.73 -29.09 -0.70
N ARG A 125 -5.16 -27.99 -1.35
CA ARG A 125 -5.09 -26.64 -0.78
C ARG A 125 -5.91 -26.48 0.50
N LYS A 126 -6.93 -27.34 0.67
CA LYS A 126 -7.82 -27.35 1.82
C LYS A 126 -7.14 -27.85 3.11
N PHE A 127 -5.92 -28.39 3.07
CA PHE A 127 -5.26 -28.91 4.28
C PHE A 127 -4.14 -28.00 4.84
N LEU A 128 -3.85 -26.85 4.20
CA LEU A 128 -2.63 -26.06 4.47
C LEU A 128 -2.88 -24.63 5.01
N GLY A 129 -4.12 -24.27 5.36
CA GLY A 129 -4.43 -22.90 5.77
C GLY A 129 -4.59 -21.95 4.59
N TYR A 130 -5.13 -20.75 4.82
CA TYR A 130 -5.06 -19.69 3.80
C TYR A 130 -3.64 -19.11 3.70
N GLU A 131 -3.25 -18.68 2.51
CA GLU A 131 -2.07 -17.85 2.32
C GLU A 131 -2.41 -16.45 2.85
N VAL A 132 -1.49 -15.85 3.59
CA VAL A 132 -1.69 -14.55 4.24
C VAL A 132 -0.40 -13.74 4.18
N PHE A 133 -0.52 -12.49 3.77
CA PHE A 133 0.61 -11.59 3.62
C PHE A 133 0.28 -10.23 4.22
N LEU A 134 1.25 -9.63 4.89
CA LEU A 134 1.24 -8.20 5.17
C LEU A 134 1.70 -7.45 3.93
N VAL A 135 1.08 -6.31 3.63
CA VAL A 135 1.35 -5.59 2.38
C VAL A 135 1.32 -4.08 2.56
N GLY A 136 1.95 -3.35 1.64
CA GLY A 136 1.81 -1.91 1.59
C GLY A 136 2.72 -1.16 2.55
N GLY A 137 2.18 -0.09 3.13
CA GLY A 137 2.95 0.84 3.94
C GLY A 137 3.53 0.21 5.21
N CYS A 138 2.88 -0.82 5.75
CA CYS A 138 3.35 -1.51 6.95
C CYS A 138 4.65 -2.27 6.71
N VAL A 139 4.78 -2.97 5.58
CA VAL A 139 6.00 -3.73 5.24
C VAL A 139 7.18 -2.78 5.05
N ARG A 140 6.98 -1.68 4.32
CA ARG A 140 7.99 -0.63 4.16
C ARG A 140 8.41 -0.04 5.51
N ASP A 141 7.45 0.29 6.37
CA ASP A 141 7.74 0.92 7.65
C ASP A 141 8.51 -0.05 8.57
N LEU A 142 8.17 -1.35 8.56
CA LEU A 142 8.93 -2.40 9.25
C LEU A 142 10.39 -2.48 8.76
N ILE A 143 10.62 -2.49 7.43
CA ILE A 143 11.98 -2.53 6.86
C ILE A 143 12.80 -1.29 7.24
N LEU A 144 12.14 -0.15 7.41
CA LEU A 144 12.76 1.10 7.84
C LEU A 144 12.92 1.21 9.37
N ASN A 145 12.64 0.15 10.13
CA ASN A 145 12.59 0.14 11.60
C ASN A 145 11.69 1.25 12.17
N ARG A 146 10.55 1.49 11.53
CA ARG A 146 9.53 2.44 11.97
C ARG A 146 8.26 1.70 12.35
N THR A 147 7.54 2.20 13.34
CA THR A 147 6.25 1.64 13.75
C THR A 147 5.18 1.89 12.66
N PRO A 148 4.58 0.83 12.07
CA PRO A 148 3.47 0.99 11.14
C PRO A 148 2.25 1.63 11.82
N LYS A 149 1.53 2.49 11.09
CA LYS A 149 0.28 3.10 11.58
C LYS A 149 -0.89 2.12 11.53
N ASP A 150 -0.93 1.35 10.45
CA ASP A 150 -1.96 0.44 10.02
C ASP A 150 -1.30 -0.84 9.49
N PHE A 151 -2.04 -1.95 9.52
CA PHE A 151 -1.58 -3.23 8.98
C PHE A 151 -2.64 -3.77 8.02
N ASP A 152 -2.28 -3.79 6.74
CA ASP A 152 -3.10 -4.38 5.68
C ASP A 152 -2.73 -5.84 5.50
N ILE A 153 -3.72 -6.73 5.56
CA ILE A 153 -3.57 -8.14 5.26
C ILE A 153 -4.18 -8.43 3.88
N ILE A 154 -3.47 -9.20 3.07
CA ILE A 154 -4.06 -9.86 1.90
C ILE A 154 -4.02 -11.37 2.05
N THR A 155 -5.07 -12.05 1.59
CA THR A 155 -5.21 -13.49 1.74
C THR A 155 -5.76 -14.18 0.50
N SER A 156 -5.49 -15.48 0.37
CA SER A 156 -6.14 -16.35 -0.61
C SER A 156 -7.59 -16.70 -0.27
N ALA A 157 -8.06 -16.40 0.94
CA ALA A 157 -9.46 -16.57 1.30
C ALA A 157 -10.38 -15.63 0.51
N GLU A 158 -11.55 -16.11 0.12
CA GLU A 158 -12.62 -15.30 -0.45
C GLU A 158 -13.33 -14.48 0.65
N LEU A 159 -13.99 -13.37 0.29
CA LEU A 159 -14.64 -12.50 1.28
C LEU A 159 -15.68 -13.22 2.13
N LYS A 160 -16.42 -14.16 1.51
CA LYS A 160 -17.41 -14.99 2.22
C LYS A 160 -16.73 -15.90 3.24
N GLU A 161 -15.52 -16.36 2.98
CA GLU A 161 -14.74 -17.20 3.90
C GLU A 161 -14.17 -16.38 5.05
N ILE A 162 -13.72 -15.15 4.78
CA ILE A 162 -13.28 -14.20 5.81
C ILE A 162 -14.45 -13.88 6.76
N LEU A 163 -15.64 -13.56 6.23
CA LEU A 163 -16.84 -13.29 7.03
C LEU A 163 -17.27 -14.50 7.88
N ARG A 164 -17.12 -15.73 7.37
CA ARG A 164 -17.38 -16.95 8.15
C ARG A 164 -16.32 -17.20 9.23
N THR A 165 -15.09 -16.74 8.99
CA THR A 165 -13.96 -16.92 9.92
C THR A 165 -14.05 -15.94 11.09
N PHE A 166 -14.49 -14.71 10.84
CA PHE A 166 -14.53 -13.64 11.82
C PHE A 166 -15.97 -13.14 12.06
N PRO A 167 -16.61 -13.50 13.19
CA PRO A 167 -17.98 -13.08 13.50
C PRO A 167 -18.17 -11.56 13.57
N ARG A 168 -17.13 -10.83 14.00
CA ARG A 168 -17.11 -9.36 14.02
C ARG A 168 -16.33 -8.83 12.83
N CYS A 169 -16.88 -9.07 11.64
CA CYS A 169 -16.31 -8.60 10.39
C CYS A 169 -17.39 -7.98 9.52
N GLU A 170 -17.07 -6.84 8.91
CA GLU A 170 -17.93 -6.20 7.92
C GLU A 170 -17.19 -6.02 6.60
N VAL A 171 -17.92 -5.95 5.48
CA VAL A 171 -17.35 -5.63 4.18
C VAL A 171 -17.60 -4.16 3.89
N VAL A 172 -16.52 -3.42 3.66
CA VAL A 172 -16.54 -2.00 3.33
C VAL A 172 -16.10 -1.80 1.89
N GLY A 173 -16.69 -0.80 1.23
CA GLY A 173 -16.34 -0.41 -0.14
C GLY A 173 -17.13 -1.18 -1.21
N LYS A 174 -17.87 -0.46 -2.05
CA LYS A 174 -18.64 -1.07 -3.17
C LYS A 174 -17.73 -1.48 -4.33
N ARG A 175 -16.79 -0.60 -4.70
CA ARG A 175 -15.87 -0.82 -5.83
C ARG A 175 -14.67 -1.67 -5.45
N PHE A 176 -14.19 -1.52 -4.22
CA PHE A 176 -13.05 -2.23 -3.67
C PHE A 176 -13.46 -2.85 -2.34
N PRO A 177 -14.18 -3.99 -2.39
CA PRO A 177 -14.67 -4.61 -1.17
C PRO A 177 -13.49 -5.18 -0.37
N ILE A 178 -13.33 -4.67 0.83
CA ILE A 178 -12.36 -5.07 1.85
C ILE A 178 -13.10 -5.48 3.13
N CYS A 179 -12.53 -6.40 3.89
CA CYS A 179 -13.07 -6.84 5.17
C CYS A 179 -12.44 -6.04 6.30
N HIS A 180 -13.26 -5.38 7.12
CA HIS A 180 -12.84 -4.81 8.39
C HIS A 180 -13.08 -5.83 9.50
N VAL A 181 -12.01 -6.39 10.05
CA VAL A 181 -12.07 -7.37 11.14
C VAL A 181 -11.85 -6.64 12.47
N HIS A 182 -12.85 -6.68 13.35
CA HIS A 182 -12.79 -6.03 14.66
C HIS A 182 -12.17 -6.95 15.72
N VAL A 183 -11.02 -6.54 16.25
CA VAL A 183 -10.31 -7.24 17.31
C VAL A 183 -10.15 -6.29 18.50
N GLY A 184 -11.13 -6.36 19.41
CA GLY A 184 -11.26 -5.34 20.47
C GLY A 184 -11.66 -4.01 19.85
N ASP A 185 -10.95 -2.95 20.21
CA ASP A 185 -11.17 -1.58 19.68
C ASP A 185 -10.32 -1.28 18.44
N THR A 186 -9.61 -2.29 17.93
CA THR A 186 -8.77 -2.16 16.73
C THR A 186 -9.44 -2.81 15.53
N ILE A 187 -9.38 -2.12 14.39
CA ILE A 187 -9.81 -2.64 13.09
C ILE A 187 -8.58 -3.11 12.33
N VAL A 188 -8.63 -4.32 11.80
CA VAL A 188 -7.62 -4.88 10.91
C VAL A 188 -8.23 -5.02 9.52
N GLU A 189 -7.60 -4.43 8.51
CA GLU A 189 -8.05 -4.54 7.13
C GLU A 189 -7.56 -5.84 6.50
N VAL A 190 -8.51 -6.61 5.94
CA VAL A 190 -8.24 -7.88 5.27
C VAL A 190 -8.83 -7.83 3.86
N SER A 191 -8.00 -8.10 2.86
CA SER A 191 -8.38 -8.11 1.45
C SER A 191 -8.12 -9.47 0.81
N SER A 192 -8.83 -9.79 -0.27
CA SER A 192 -8.63 -11.02 -1.02
C SER A 192 -7.87 -10.77 -2.32
N PHE A 193 -7.09 -11.75 -2.78
CA PHE A 193 -6.52 -11.72 -4.12
C PHE A 193 -7.59 -11.65 -5.21
N SER A 194 -8.77 -12.25 -4.99
CA SER A 194 -9.87 -12.28 -5.98
C SER A 194 -10.49 -10.91 -6.22
N THR A 195 -10.65 -10.10 -5.16
CA THR A 195 -11.16 -8.73 -5.29
C THR A 195 -10.14 -7.80 -5.90
N SER A 196 -8.87 -8.04 -5.62
CA SER A 196 -7.76 -7.36 -6.28
C SER A 196 -7.76 -7.66 -7.78
N ALA A 197 -7.97 -8.91 -8.20
CA ALA A 197 -7.97 -9.29 -9.61
C ALA A 197 -9.05 -8.57 -10.46
N ARG A 198 -10.23 -8.28 -9.88
CA ARG A 198 -11.34 -7.57 -10.54
C ARG A 198 -11.02 -6.10 -10.85
N LYS A 199 -10.05 -5.50 -10.16
CA LYS A 199 -9.60 -4.11 -10.38
C LYS A 199 -8.98 -3.87 -11.76
N LEU A 200 -8.51 -4.93 -12.43
CA LEU A 200 -7.80 -4.80 -13.70
C LEU A 200 -8.72 -4.60 -14.92
N GLY A 201 -10.03 -4.87 -14.80
CA GLY A 201 -10.97 -4.79 -15.93
C GLY A 201 -11.22 -3.39 -16.51
N GLY A 202 -10.65 -2.33 -15.91
CA GLY A 202 -10.82 -0.95 -16.38
C GLY A 202 -9.56 -0.08 -16.32
N ARG A 203 -8.39 -0.64 -16.00
CA ARG A 203 -7.11 0.11 -16.01
C ARG A 203 -6.44 -0.05 -17.36
N ALA A 204 -5.76 1.01 -17.82
CA ALA A 204 -4.83 0.92 -18.94
C ALA A 204 -3.83 -0.20 -18.63
N THR A 205 -4.10 -1.38 -19.17
CA THR A 205 -3.34 -2.57 -18.86
C THR A 205 -2.09 -2.45 -19.70
N ILE A 206 -1.02 -1.90 -19.12
CA ILE A 206 0.31 -2.16 -19.67
C ILE A 206 0.39 -3.69 -19.72
N PRO A 207 0.56 -4.29 -20.90
CA PRO A 207 0.54 -5.74 -21.05
C PRO A 207 1.84 -6.28 -20.46
N PHE A 208 1.88 -6.39 -19.14
CA PHE A 208 2.94 -7.12 -18.47
C PHE A 208 2.75 -8.59 -18.82
N ARG A 209 3.66 -9.13 -19.64
CA ARG A 209 3.68 -10.56 -19.93
C ARG A 209 3.94 -11.31 -18.62
N LYS A 210 3.15 -12.35 -18.37
CA LYS A 210 3.41 -13.29 -17.26
C LYS A 210 4.87 -13.74 -17.36
N PRO A 211 5.70 -13.55 -16.32
CA PRO A 211 7.08 -14.01 -16.35
C PRO A 211 7.15 -15.52 -16.60
N GLN A 212 8.10 -15.97 -17.42
CA GLN A 212 8.27 -17.39 -17.71
C GLN A 212 8.63 -18.15 -16.43
N GLY A 213 8.02 -19.32 -16.23
CA GLY A 213 8.29 -20.17 -15.07
C GLY A 213 7.58 -19.79 -13.75
N CYS A 214 6.73 -18.75 -13.72
CA CYS A 214 6.01 -18.42 -12.48
C CYS A 214 4.77 -19.29 -12.22
N ASP A 215 4.64 -19.72 -10.97
CA ASP A 215 3.48 -20.45 -10.48
C ASP A 215 2.22 -19.54 -10.38
N GLU A 216 1.07 -20.12 -10.08
CA GLU A 216 -0.18 -19.34 -9.94
C GLU A 216 -0.18 -18.39 -8.74
N GLY A 217 0.50 -18.77 -7.65
CA GLY A 217 0.57 -17.97 -6.43
C GLY A 217 1.43 -16.72 -6.61
N ASP A 218 2.60 -16.87 -7.22
CA ASP A 218 3.49 -15.78 -7.62
C ASP A 218 2.80 -14.85 -8.60
N TYR A 219 2.09 -15.40 -9.59
CA TYR A 219 1.32 -14.58 -10.50
C TYR A 219 0.26 -13.75 -9.78
N ALA A 220 -0.46 -14.34 -8.81
CA ALA A 220 -1.46 -13.63 -8.01
C ALA A 220 -0.83 -12.53 -7.12
N ARG A 221 0.30 -12.83 -6.45
CA ARG A 221 1.06 -11.88 -5.64
C ARG A 221 1.56 -10.72 -6.48
N TRP A 222 2.27 -11.00 -7.56
CA TRP A 222 2.78 -10.00 -8.49
C TRP A 222 1.66 -9.12 -9.07
N ARG A 223 0.53 -9.72 -9.49
CA ARG A 223 -0.64 -8.97 -9.98
C ARG A 223 -1.23 -8.04 -8.92
N ASN A 224 -1.17 -8.39 -7.64
CA ASN A 224 -1.56 -7.48 -6.57
C ASN A 224 -0.58 -6.30 -6.46
N CYS A 225 0.72 -6.56 -6.48
CA CYS A 225 1.75 -5.53 -6.40
C CYS A 225 1.64 -4.51 -7.54
N LEU A 226 1.36 -4.96 -8.77
CA LEU A 226 1.18 -4.09 -9.94
C LEU A 226 0.04 -3.06 -9.80
N GLN A 227 -0.92 -3.29 -8.91
CA GLN A 227 -2.07 -2.40 -8.75
C GLN A 227 -1.82 -1.25 -7.77
N ARG A 228 -0.64 -1.23 -7.15
CA ARG A 228 -0.24 -0.27 -6.13
C ARG A 228 0.31 1.00 -6.75
N ASP A 229 0.44 2.03 -5.93
CA ASP A 229 0.83 3.37 -6.35
C ASP A 229 2.34 3.49 -6.56
N PHE A 230 3.13 3.05 -5.57
CA PHE A 230 4.59 3.16 -5.54
C PHE A 230 5.27 1.82 -5.31
N THR A 231 6.46 1.64 -5.89
CA THR A 231 7.29 0.43 -5.77
C THR A 231 7.55 0.03 -4.32
N ILE A 232 7.87 1.01 -3.47
CA ILE A 232 8.12 0.81 -2.04
C ILE A 232 6.89 0.35 -1.25
N ASN A 233 5.68 0.60 -1.75
CA ASN A 233 4.42 0.07 -1.19
C ASN A 233 4.07 -1.28 -1.82
N GLY A 234 4.84 -1.73 -2.81
CA GLY A 234 4.70 -2.96 -3.57
C GLY A 234 5.17 -4.23 -2.88
N LEU A 235 5.72 -4.12 -1.67
CA LEU A 235 6.33 -5.22 -0.93
C LEU A 235 5.26 -6.08 -0.24
N MET A 236 5.48 -7.39 -0.22
CA MET A 236 4.63 -8.35 0.49
C MET A 236 5.47 -9.14 1.48
N PHE A 237 5.00 -9.28 2.72
CA PHE A 237 5.68 -10.03 3.76
C PHE A 237 4.84 -11.21 4.22
N ASP A 238 5.40 -12.41 4.14
CA ASP A 238 4.85 -13.62 4.77
C ASP A 238 5.46 -13.79 6.18
N PRO A 239 4.69 -13.55 7.26
CA PRO A 239 5.19 -13.66 8.62
C PRO A 239 5.41 -15.10 9.09
N PHE A 240 4.84 -16.09 8.39
CA PHE A 240 5.00 -17.52 8.70
C PHE A 240 6.22 -18.10 8.00
N ALA A 241 6.40 -17.79 6.71
CA ALA A 241 7.58 -18.18 5.95
C ALA A 241 8.82 -17.32 6.29
N LYS A 242 8.62 -16.15 6.90
CA LYS A 242 9.67 -15.14 7.18
C LYS A 242 10.35 -14.65 5.90
N VAL A 243 9.55 -14.46 4.85
CA VAL A 243 10.02 -14.04 3.52
C VAL A 243 9.32 -12.75 3.11
N VAL A 244 10.10 -11.80 2.59
CA VAL A 244 9.61 -10.62 1.90
C VAL A 244 9.75 -10.83 0.39
N TYR A 245 8.65 -10.67 -0.33
CA TYR A 245 8.59 -10.71 -1.78
C TYR A 245 8.68 -9.30 -2.34
N ASP A 246 9.66 -9.07 -3.19
CA ASP A 246 9.81 -7.84 -3.97
C ASP A 246 9.78 -8.16 -5.46
N TYR A 247 8.65 -7.84 -6.08
CA TYR A 247 8.43 -8.04 -7.50
C TYR A 247 8.67 -6.79 -8.35
N LEU A 248 8.91 -5.63 -7.71
CA LEU A 248 8.87 -4.32 -8.36
C LEU A 248 10.15 -3.49 -8.15
N GLY A 249 11.14 -4.02 -7.42
CA GLY A 249 12.35 -3.30 -7.04
C GLY A 249 12.11 -2.30 -5.89
N GLY A 250 11.11 -2.57 -5.04
CA GLY A 250 10.79 -1.72 -3.90
C GLY A 250 11.92 -1.63 -2.86
N ILE A 251 12.70 -2.70 -2.69
CA ILE A 251 13.83 -2.72 -1.75
C ILE A 251 14.95 -1.79 -2.22
N GLU A 252 15.29 -1.84 -3.51
CA GLU A 252 16.30 -0.96 -4.10
C GLU A 252 15.87 0.52 -4.02
N ASP A 253 14.58 0.81 -4.24
CA ASP A 253 14.07 2.16 -4.09
C ASP A 253 14.04 2.61 -2.60
N ILE A 254 13.84 1.70 -1.64
CA ILE A 254 14.00 2.00 -0.20
C ILE A 254 15.46 2.34 0.12
N GLU A 255 16.41 1.51 -0.31
CA GLU A 255 17.85 1.72 -0.11
C GLU A 255 18.34 3.04 -0.72
N LYS A 256 17.85 3.38 -1.92
CA LYS A 256 18.17 4.63 -2.61
C LYS A 256 17.34 5.83 -2.13
N ALA A 257 16.46 5.64 -1.15
CA ALA A 257 15.51 6.63 -0.64
C ALA A 257 14.72 7.33 -1.78
N LYS A 258 14.19 6.54 -2.72
CA LYS A 258 13.45 7.01 -3.90
C LYS A 258 11.97 6.68 -3.83
N VAL A 259 11.14 7.64 -4.23
CA VAL A 259 9.71 7.43 -4.51
C VAL A 259 9.54 7.27 -6.02
N ARG A 260 9.15 6.07 -6.44
CA ARG A 260 8.89 5.68 -7.83
C ARG A 260 7.50 5.08 -7.96
N THR A 261 6.75 5.47 -8.99
CA THR A 261 5.46 4.86 -9.31
C THR A 261 5.63 3.45 -9.88
N VAL A 262 4.69 2.55 -9.64
CA VAL A 262 4.74 1.16 -10.16
C VAL A 262 4.63 1.12 -11.68
N ILE A 263 3.75 1.94 -12.24
CA ILE A 263 3.61 2.18 -13.68
C ILE A 263 4.19 3.57 -14.01
N PRO A 264 4.46 3.89 -15.29
CA PRO A 264 4.92 5.21 -15.71
C PRO A 264 4.09 6.34 -15.10
N ALA A 265 4.77 7.37 -14.58
CA ALA A 265 4.15 8.36 -13.69
C ALA A 265 3.08 9.18 -14.42
N ASN A 266 3.24 9.42 -15.72
CA ASN A 266 2.22 10.05 -16.56
C ASN A 266 0.90 9.27 -16.57
N VAL A 267 0.96 7.96 -16.76
CA VAL A 267 -0.23 7.10 -16.76
C VAL A 267 -0.81 7.01 -15.35
N SER A 268 0.06 6.85 -14.34
CA SER A 268 -0.33 6.71 -12.94
C SER A 268 -1.12 7.92 -12.42
N PHE A 269 -0.67 9.14 -12.74
CA PHE A 269 -1.29 10.38 -12.25
C PHE A 269 -2.52 10.81 -13.05
N VAL A 270 -2.63 10.38 -14.31
CA VAL A 270 -3.87 10.53 -15.10
C VAL A 270 -4.95 9.58 -14.57
N ASP A 271 -4.60 8.32 -14.26
CA ASP A 271 -5.52 7.33 -13.67
C ASP A 271 -6.04 7.78 -12.30
N ASP A 272 -5.15 8.32 -11.46
CA ASP A 272 -5.50 8.79 -10.12
C ASP A 272 -4.59 9.94 -9.68
N CYS A 273 -5.08 11.17 -9.84
CA CYS A 273 -4.34 12.37 -9.45
C CYS A 273 -4.13 12.50 -7.93
N ALA A 274 -4.84 11.75 -7.08
CA ALA A 274 -4.56 11.70 -5.64
C ALA A 274 -3.20 11.02 -5.35
N ARG A 275 -2.66 10.22 -6.29
CA ARG A 275 -1.28 9.69 -6.18
C ARG A 275 -0.23 10.80 -6.09
N ILE A 276 -0.47 11.98 -6.65
CA ILE A 276 0.47 13.10 -6.53
C ILE A 276 0.61 13.52 -5.07
N LEU A 277 -0.53 13.71 -4.37
CA LEU A 277 -0.53 14.04 -2.95
C LEU A 277 0.10 12.94 -2.10
N ARG A 278 -0.18 11.67 -2.42
CA ARG A 278 0.44 10.52 -1.75
C ARG A 278 1.96 10.47 -1.96
N ALA A 279 2.45 10.77 -3.17
CA ALA A 279 3.87 10.84 -3.47
C ALA A 279 4.56 11.89 -2.58
N VAL A 280 3.99 13.10 -2.53
CA VAL A 280 4.48 14.20 -1.69
C VAL A 280 4.46 13.82 -0.22
N ARG A 281 3.38 13.19 0.27
CA ARG A 281 3.26 12.72 1.64
C ARG A 281 4.33 11.70 2.00
N ILE A 282 4.58 10.73 1.13
CA ILE A 282 5.62 9.71 1.33
C ILE A 282 7.01 10.36 1.35
N ALA A 283 7.31 11.20 0.37
CA ALA A 283 8.58 11.91 0.28
C ALA A 283 8.85 12.75 1.53
N ALA A 284 7.87 13.53 1.99
CA ALA A 284 7.95 14.33 3.20
C ALA A 284 8.14 13.46 4.46
N ARG A 285 7.29 12.43 4.66
CA ARG A 285 7.30 11.61 5.88
C ARG A 285 8.57 10.76 6.01
N LEU A 286 9.12 10.29 4.89
CA LEU A 286 10.27 9.38 4.89
C LEU A 286 11.60 10.08 4.59
N GLY A 287 11.59 11.33 4.13
CA GLY A 287 12.77 12.03 3.64
C GLY A 287 13.25 11.51 2.27
N PHE A 288 12.38 10.85 1.51
CA PHE A 288 12.73 10.26 0.21
C PHE A 288 12.66 11.32 -0.90
N ARG A 289 13.44 11.13 -1.97
CA ARG A 289 13.42 11.96 -3.17
C ARG A 289 12.60 11.30 -4.27
N PHE A 290 11.99 12.09 -5.15
CA PHE A 290 11.36 11.53 -6.35
C PHE A 290 12.43 11.04 -7.35
N THR A 291 12.11 10.00 -8.12
CA THR A 291 12.85 9.72 -9.36
C THR A 291 12.68 10.88 -10.35
N ARG A 292 13.58 11.00 -11.34
CA ARG A 292 13.51 12.07 -12.36
C ARG A 292 12.15 12.10 -13.08
N GLU A 293 11.67 10.92 -13.46
CA GLU A 293 10.35 10.75 -14.10
C GLU A 293 9.22 11.17 -13.17
N THR A 294 9.19 10.65 -11.93
CA THR A 294 8.14 10.98 -10.96
C THR A 294 8.14 12.48 -10.65
N ALA A 295 9.31 13.11 -10.47
CA ALA A 295 9.43 14.54 -10.23
C ALA A 295 8.87 15.39 -11.39
N HIS A 296 9.18 15.00 -12.63
CA HIS A 296 8.70 15.68 -13.83
C HIS A 296 7.17 15.69 -13.88
N PHE A 297 6.55 14.52 -13.75
CA PHE A 297 5.09 14.40 -13.86
C PHE A 297 4.34 14.90 -12.62
N VAL A 298 4.95 14.90 -11.44
CA VAL A 298 4.39 15.60 -10.27
C VAL A 298 4.25 17.10 -10.56
N LYS A 299 5.24 17.71 -11.21
CA LYS A 299 5.20 19.13 -11.59
C LYS A 299 4.16 19.39 -12.68
N GLU A 300 4.20 18.58 -13.75
CA GLU A 300 3.31 18.71 -14.90
C GLU A 300 1.82 18.58 -14.51
N PHE A 301 1.48 17.57 -13.71
CA PHE A 301 0.09 17.31 -13.32
C PHE A 301 -0.34 18.00 -12.01
N SER A 302 0.49 18.87 -11.44
CA SER A 302 0.19 19.57 -10.18
C SER A 302 -1.18 20.29 -10.18
N GLY A 303 -1.56 20.93 -11.29
CA GLY A 303 -2.87 21.57 -11.45
C GLY A 303 -4.06 20.61 -11.40
N SER A 304 -3.86 19.32 -11.73
CA SER A 304 -4.92 18.30 -11.69
C SER A 304 -5.40 17.99 -10.28
N VAL A 305 -4.52 18.19 -9.28
CA VAL A 305 -4.86 18.01 -7.86
C VAL A 305 -5.99 18.94 -7.44
N LEU A 306 -6.14 20.10 -8.08
CA LEU A 306 -7.23 21.05 -7.81
C LEU A 306 -8.62 20.49 -8.16
N ARG A 307 -8.72 19.40 -8.91
CA ARG A 307 -9.99 18.73 -9.20
C ARG A 307 -10.44 17.75 -8.12
N LEU A 308 -9.55 17.38 -7.19
CA LEU A 308 -9.92 16.50 -6.08
C LEU A 308 -10.92 17.18 -5.15
N ASP A 309 -11.78 16.38 -4.52
CA ASP A 309 -12.71 16.89 -3.51
C ASP A 309 -11.96 17.56 -2.35
N ARG A 310 -12.58 18.59 -1.75
CA ARG A 310 -11.90 19.41 -0.72
C ARG A 310 -11.48 18.57 0.48
N VAL A 311 -12.30 17.62 0.91
CA VAL A 311 -12.00 16.78 2.09
C VAL A 311 -10.74 15.95 1.85
N TRP A 312 -10.64 15.36 0.67
CA TRP A 312 -9.48 14.54 0.26
C TRP A 312 -8.19 15.33 0.22
N LYS A 313 -8.21 16.53 -0.37
CA LYS A 313 -7.05 17.44 -0.37
C LYS A 313 -6.62 17.77 1.05
N MET A 314 -7.58 18.12 1.90
CA MET A 314 -7.32 18.59 3.25
C MET A 314 -6.73 17.47 4.11
N MET A 315 -7.23 16.24 3.99
CA MET A 315 -6.70 15.10 4.74
C MET A 315 -5.23 14.80 4.40
N ASP A 316 -4.90 14.68 3.11
CA ASP A 316 -3.51 14.38 2.72
C ASP A 316 -2.57 15.57 2.97
N LEU A 317 -2.99 16.82 2.75
CA LEU A 317 -2.17 17.99 3.11
C LEU A 317 -1.96 18.06 4.63
N PHE A 318 -2.99 17.83 5.44
CA PHE A 318 -2.87 17.87 6.89
C PHE A 318 -1.86 16.83 7.39
N LEU A 319 -1.87 15.63 6.82
CA LEU A 319 -0.87 14.59 7.12
C LEU A 319 0.55 14.98 6.69
N VAL A 320 0.71 15.73 5.59
CA VAL A 320 2.02 16.29 5.18
C VAL A 320 2.51 17.32 6.22
N PHE A 321 1.63 18.21 6.69
CA PHE A 321 1.99 19.21 7.69
C PHE A 321 2.35 18.57 9.05
N LEU A 322 1.59 17.56 9.50
CA LEU A 322 1.92 16.83 10.72
C LEU A 322 3.26 16.09 10.64
N SER A 323 3.67 15.64 9.44
CA SER A 323 4.97 14.99 9.26
C SER A 323 6.18 15.92 9.36
N HIS A 324 5.98 17.25 9.34
CA HIS A 324 7.03 18.24 9.59
C HIS A 324 7.05 18.77 11.04
N SER A 325 6.08 18.36 11.87
CA SER A 325 5.91 18.81 13.25
C SER A 325 6.33 17.78 14.30
N LEU A 326 6.85 16.62 13.87
CA LEU A 326 7.39 15.54 14.70
C LEU A 326 8.88 15.36 14.38
#